data_AF-A0AAE3HAX9-F1
#
_entry.id   AF-A0AAE3HAX9-F1
#
_cell.length_a   1.000
_cell.length_b   1.000
_cell.length_c   1.000
_cell.angle_alpha   90.00
_cell.angle_beta   90.00
_cell.angle_gamma   90.00
#
_symmetry.space_group_name_H-M   'P 1'
#
loop_
_entity.id
_entity.type
_entity.pdbx_description
1 polymer ?
#
loop_
_entity_poly.entity_id
_entity_poly.type
_entity_poly.pdbx_seq_one_letter_code
_entity_poly.pdbx_strand_id
1 'polypeptide(L)' 'MIAKTCTAISIIGAACVSVGAPGTANAVWSISNIGLVWHNYRTGEISQAAMFTVFWILAVLGVFREVLL' A
#
# COMPACT_ATOMS: atom_id res chain seq x y z
N MET A 1 5.64 14.64 -6.76
CA MET A 1 4.49 14.17 -7.57
C MET A 1 4.10 12.75 -7.18
N ILE A 2 5.04 11.79 -7.20
CA ILE A 2 4.80 10.37 -6.86
C ILE A 2 4.09 10.14 -5.52
N ALA A 3 4.50 10.83 -4.45
CA ALA A 3 3.91 10.67 -3.12
C ALA A 3 2.41 11.03 -3.06
N LYS A 4 2.01 12.13 -3.72
CA LYS A 4 0.61 12.56 -3.76
C LYS A 4 -0.26 11.53 -4.49
N THR A 5 0.23 11.01 -5.61
CA THR A 5 -0.46 9.97 -6.38
C THR A 5 -0.57 8.68 -5.58
N CYS A 6 0.52 8.18 -4.98
CA CYS A 6 0.49 6.97 -4.15
C CYS A 6 -0.40 7.13 -2.91
N THR A 7 -0.46 8.32 -2.32
CA THR A 7 -1.37 8.61 -1.21
C THR A 7 -2.83 8.55 -1.67
N ALA A 8 -3.16 9.19 -2.80
CA ALA A 8 -4.50 9.13 -3.37
C ALA A 8 -4.93 7.69 -3.70
N ILE A 9 -4.03 6.88 -4.28
CA ILE A 9 -4.27 5.45 -4.54
C ILE A 9 -4.48 4.69 -3.22
N SER A 10 -3.72 5.00 -2.17
CA SER A 10 -3.87 4.33 -0.86
C SER A 10 -5.23 4.63 -0.22
N ILE A 11 -5.80 5.82 -0.46
CA ILE A 11 -7.18 6.16 -0.04
C ILE A 11 -8.21 5.30 -0.79
N ILE A 12 -7.98 5.00 -2.07
CA ILE A 12 -8.85 4.09 -2.83
C ILE A 12 -8.84 2.70 -2.18
N GLY A 13 -7.68 2.21 -1.73
CA GLY A 13 -7.60 0.94 -1.00
C GLY A 13 -8.46 0.95 0.27
N ALA A 14 -8.44 2.03 1.04
CA ALA A 14 -9.32 2.18 2.21
C ALA A 14 -10.81 2.19 1.82
N ALA A 15 -11.17 2.84 0.71
CA ALA A 15 -12.53 2.80 0.18
C ALA A 15 -12.95 1.38 -0.23
N CYS A 16 -12.06 0.60 -0.86
CA CYS A 16 -12.31 -0.80 -1.20
C CYS A 16 -12.63 -1.64 0.05
N VAL A 17 -11.92 -1.45 1.16
CA VAL A 17 -12.25 -2.11 2.43
C VAL A 17 -13.65 -1.74 2.91
N SER A 18 -14.03 -0.46 2.83
CA SER A 18 -15.33 0.01 3.30
C SER A 18 -16.53 -0.58 2.55
N VAL A 19 -16.32 -1.02 1.30
CA VAL A 19 -17.35 -1.66 0.47
C VAL A 19 -17.23 -3.19 0.43
N GLY A 20 -16.45 -3.79 1.33
CA GLY A 20 -16.31 -5.24 1.42
C GLY A 20 -15.45 -5.86 0.32
N ALA A 21 -14.54 -5.08 -0.28
CA ALA A 21 -13.58 -5.54 -1.29
C ALA A 21 -12.13 -5.51 -0.74
N PRO A 22 -11.82 -6.29 0.32
CA PRO A 22 -10.48 -6.28 0.93
C PRO A 22 -9.39 -6.73 -0.05
N GLY A 23 -9.72 -7.56 -1.03
CA GLY A 23 -8.74 -8.01 -2.01
C GLY A 23 -8.33 -6.99 -3.04
N THR A 24 -9.29 -6.21 -3.50
CA THR A 24 -8.98 -5.02 -4.28
C THR A 24 -8.14 -4.04 -3.44
N ALA A 25 -8.40 -3.91 -2.14
CA ALA A 25 -7.59 -3.08 -1.26
C ALA A 25 -6.14 -3.57 -1.15
N ASN A 26 -5.92 -4.88 -0.98
CA ASN A 26 -4.60 -5.50 -0.96
C ASN A 26 -3.83 -5.25 -2.26
N ALA A 27 -4.47 -5.46 -3.41
CA ALA A 27 -3.88 -5.17 -4.71
C ALA A 27 -3.48 -3.70 -4.84
N VAL A 28 -4.39 -2.78 -4.49
CA VAL A 28 -4.15 -1.33 -4.54
C VAL A 28 -2.97 -0.93 -3.64
N TRP A 29 -2.93 -1.42 -2.39
CA TRP A 29 -1.87 -1.10 -1.44
C TRP A 29 -0.52 -1.73 -1.79
N SER A 30 -0.50 -2.90 -2.43
CA SER A 30 0.73 -3.52 -2.93
C SER A 30 1.43 -2.66 -3.99
N ILE A 31 0.67 -1.82 -4.72
CA ILE A 31 1.20 -0.91 -5.73
C ILE A 31 1.53 0.46 -5.13
N SER A 32 0.67 0.99 -4.26
CA SER A 32 0.88 2.34 -3.73
C SER A 32 1.97 2.42 -2.66
N ASN A 33 2.03 1.44 -1.77
CA ASN A 33 2.92 1.50 -0.60
C ASN A 33 4.39 1.46 -0.99
N ILE A 34 4.79 0.73 -2.05
CA ILE A 34 6.19 0.72 -2.51
C ILE A 34 6.66 2.11 -2.96
N GLY A 35 5.78 2.90 -3.57
CA GLY A 35 6.06 4.29 -3.93
C GLY A 35 6.21 5.21 -2.71
N LEU A 36 5.44 4.95 -1.64
CA LEU A 36 5.55 5.67 -0.37
C LEU A 36 6.80 5.27 0.41
N VAL A 37 7.22 4.01 0.37
CA VAL A 37 8.50 3.55 0.92
C VAL A 37 9.65 4.31 0.26
N TRP A 38 9.69 4.29 -1.07
CA TRP A 38 10.74 4.97 -1.83
C TRP A 38 10.79 6.47 -1.55
N HIS A 39 9.62 7.12 -1.51
CA HIS A 39 9.53 8.54 -1.21
C HIS A 39 10.11 8.87 0.18
N ASN A 40 9.63 8.19 1.21
CA ASN A 40 10.02 8.45 2.60
C ASN A 40 11.49 8.13 2.86
N TYR A 41 12.01 7.07 2.25
CA TYR A 41 13.43 6.75 2.33
C TYR A 41 14.29 7.88 1.73
N ARG A 42 13.89 8.42 0.57
CA ARG A 42 14.62 9.50 -0.10
C ARG A 42 14.55 10.84 0.66
N THR A 43 13.47 11.09 1.39
CA THR A 43 13.32 12.33 2.18
C THR A 43 13.89 12.23 3.60
N GLY A 44 14.44 11.08 3.99
CA GLY A 44 15.00 10.86 5.33
C GLY A 44 13.97 10.51 6.40
N GLU A 45 12.71 10.28 6.01
CA GLU A 45 11.59 9.91 6.89
C GLU A 45 11.59 8.39 7.16
N ILE A 46 12.66 7.89 7.78
CA ILE A 46 12.91 6.44 7.91
C ILE A 46 11.80 5.71 8.68
N SER A 47 11.24 6.31 9.72
CA SER A 47 10.12 5.72 10.46
C SER A 47 8.88 5.52 9.59
N GLN A 48 8.58 6.47 8.71
CA GLN A 48 7.46 6.34 7.76
C GLN A 48 7.78 5.30 6.69
N ALA A 49 9.02 5.27 6.18
CA ALA A 49 9.46 4.25 5.21
C ALA A 49 9.32 2.84 5.79
N ALA A 50 9.69 2.62 7.04
CA ALA A 50 9.53 1.34 7.72
C ALA A 50 8.05 0.94 7.87
N MET A 51 7.19 1.89 8.28
CA MET A 51 5.75 1.66 8.38
C MET A 51 5.14 1.23 7.04
N PHE A 52 5.41 1.98 5.96
CA PHE A 52 4.90 1.63 4.63
C PHE A 52 5.51 0.34 4.08
N THR A 53 6.72 -0.04 4.51
CA THR A 53 7.32 -1.33 4.15
C THR A 53 6.52 -2.48 4.74
N VAL A 54 6.15 -2.38 6.03
CA VAL A 54 5.28 -3.38 6.67
C VAL A 54 3.93 -3.48 5.96
N PHE A 55 3.31 -2.33 5.66
CA PHE A 55 2.02 -2.31 4.97
C PHE A 55 2.11 -2.87 3.54
N TRP A 56 3.20 -2.61 2.83
CA TRP A 56 3.43 -3.17 1.51
C TRP A 56 3.54 -4.71 1.56
N ILE A 57 4.34 -5.24 2.50
CA ILE A 57 4.50 -6.70 2.67
C ILE A 57 3.15 -7.36 2.99
N LEU A 58 2.38 -6.80 3.92
CA LEU A 58 1.08 -7.35 4.30
C LEU A 58 0.09 -7.31 3.11
N ALA A 59 0.09 -6.23 2.33
CA ALA A 59 -0.75 -6.13 1.14
C ALA A 59 -0.36 -7.18 0.08
N VAL A 60 0.93 -7.39 -0.16
CA VAL A 60 1.43 -8.44 -1.07
C VAL A 60 1.02 -9.84 -0.60
N LEU A 61 1.18 -10.13 0.70
CA LEU A 61 0.73 -11.41 1.27
C LEU A 61 -0.79 -11.59 1.15
N GLY A 62 -1.55 -10.50 1.31
CA GLY A 62 -3.00 -10.49 1.07
C GLY A 62 -3.36 -10.85 -0.38
N VAL A 63 -2.66 -10.26 -1.36
CA VAL A 63 -2.83 -10.62 -2.78
C VAL A 63 -2.52 -12.11 -3.00
N PHE A 64 -1.41 -12.62 -2.47
CA PHE A 64 -1.08 -14.03 -2.63
C PHE A 64 -2.13 -14.96 -2.00
N ARG A 65 -2.63 -14.60 -0.82
CA ARG A 65 -3.71 -15.35 -0.17
C ARG A 65 -4.94 -15.46 -1.07
N GLU A 66 -5.32 -14.39 -1.76
CA GLU A 66 -6.51 -14.36 -2.62
C GLU A 66 -6.34 -15.06 -3.96
N VAL A 67 -5.11 -15.11 -4.48
CA VAL A 67 -4.82 -15.81 -5.74
C VAL A 67 -4.65 -17.32 -5.51
N LEU A 68 -4.13 -17.72 -4.35
CA LEU A 68 -3.74 -19.11 -4.07
C LEU A 68 -4.77 -19.91 -3.25
N LEU A 69 -5.70 -19.28 -2.54
CA LEU A 69 -6.70 -19.92 -1.67
C LEU A 69 -8.12 -19.47 -2.02
#